data_AF-A0A2T4V3M3-F1
#
_entry.id   AF-A0A2T4V3M3-F1
#
_cell.length_a   1.000
_cell.length_b   1.000
_cell.length_c   1.000
_cell.angle_alpha   90.00
_cell.angle_beta   90.00
_cell.angle_gamma   90.00
#
_symmetry.space_group_name_H-M   'P 1'
#
loop_
_entity.id
_entity.type
_entity.pdbx_description
1 polymer ?
#
loop_
_entity_poly.entity_id
_entity_poly.type
_entity_poly.pdbx_seq_one_letter_code
_entity_poly.pdbx_strand_id
1 'polypeptide(L)'
;MNVVTAPAPSRTWPMALRVTLALGFRATCYAVMLWMALLAEARPAPRLPDLVLAHVPYVPWVDRWNYALWTLAYLPVALLLLKEDASRFCRYTVASGVLALLRGLCILATGLGPVNGADVNAGMDAASRMRAFFQLVSPVDVLGANTPHTYLTKDLFFSGHTATTFLLLLYVWRFQGLRAVMLMGHVLVVASVFLSHLHYTIDVIGAYAITFTVFSLFEGNPRALLAGEPVPDGGVSRARAS
;
A
#
# COMPACT_ATOMS: atom_id res chain seq x y z
N MET A 1 13.29 -14.20 54.25
CA MET A 1 14.17 -14.07 53.06
C MET A 1 13.28 -13.81 51.85
N ASN A 2 13.15 -12.55 51.42
CA ASN A 2 12.39 -12.23 50.21
C ASN A 2 13.33 -12.35 49.01
N VAL A 3 13.15 -13.40 48.22
CA VAL A 3 13.84 -13.57 46.93
C VAL A 3 13.19 -12.60 45.96
N VAL A 4 13.80 -11.43 45.79
CA VAL A 4 13.48 -10.52 44.69
C VAL A 4 13.93 -11.20 43.41
N THR A 5 12.99 -11.75 42.64
CA THR A 5 13.26 -12.29 41.31
C THR A 5 13.62 -11.13 40.38
N ALA A 6 14.82 -11.16 39.81
CA ALA A 6 15.22 -10.20 38.79
C ALA A 6 14.23 -10.27 37.61
N PRO A 7 13.77 -9.13 37.06
CA PRO A 7 12.91 -9.13 35.88
C PRO A 7 13.64 -9.84 34.72
N ALA A 8 12.93 -10.73 34.03
CA ALA A 8 13.46 -11.40 32.85
C ALA A 8 13.96 -10.36 31.82
N PRO A 9 15.10 -10.59 31.15
CA PRO A 9 15.61 -9.65 30.17
C PRO A 9 14.57 -9.45 29.07
N SER A 10 14.08 -8.22 28.90
CA SER A 10 13.22 -7.86 27.78
C SER A 10 14.02 -8.07 26.50
N ARG A 11 13.59 -9.01 25.66
CA ARG A 11 14.29 -9.35 24.41
C ARG A 11 14.10 -8.22 23.40
N THR A 12 14.94 -7.19 23.47
CA THR A 12 14.96 -6.10 22.50
C THR A 12 15.69 -6.57 21.25
N TRP A 13 14.94 -6.76 20.16
CA TRP A 13 15.53 -7.11 18.87
C TRP A 13 16.32 -5.92 18.31
N PRO A 14 17.51 -6.13 17.70
CA PRO A 14 18.23 -5.07 17.01
C PRO A 14 17.36 -4.38 15.96
N MET A 15 17.45 -3.05 15.82
CA MET A 15 16.62 -2.30 14.88
C MET A 15 16.74 -2.81 13.44
N ALA A 16 17.96 -3.15 13.01
CA ALA A 16 18.20 -3.74 11.69
C ALA A 16 17.35 -5.00 11.46
N LEU A 17 17.24 -5.86 12.48
CA LEU A 17 16.45 -7.08 12.39
C LEU A 17 14.95 -6.79 12.34
N ARG A 18 14.47 -5.78 13.09
CA ARG A 18 13.06 -5.32 12.99
C ARG A 18 12.73 -4.81 11.59
N VAL A 19 13.62 -4.01 11.00
CA VAL A 19 13.47 -3.49 9.63
C VAL A 19 13.44 -4.63 8.62
N THR A 20 14.38 -5.57 8.71
CA THR A 20 14.43 -6.76 7.83
C THR A 20 13.16 -7.60 7.92
N LEU A 21 12.68 -7.87 9.15
CA LEU A 21 11.45 -8.63 9.36
C LEU A 21 10.22 -7.89 8.81
N ALA A 22 10.14 -6.57 9.01
CA ALA A 22 9.03 -5.77 8.48
C ALA A 22 9.03 -5.75 6.94
N LEU A 23 10.19 -5.58 6.31
CA LEU A 23 10.34 -5.63 4.85
C LEU A 23 10.00 -7.01 4.30
N GLY A 24 10.47 -8.08 4.95
CA GLY A 24 10.14 -9.46 4.59
C GLY A 24 8.64 -9.74 4.70
N PHE A 25 8.00 -9.30 5.80
CA PHE A 25 6.56 -9.40 5.96
C PHE A 25 5.79 -8.68 4.84
N ARG A 26 6.19 -7.44 4.53
CA ARG A 26 5.58 -6.67 3.44
C ARG A 26 5.75 -7.35 2.08
N ALA A 27 6.95 -7.86 1.78
CA ALA A 27 7.23 -8.56 0.53
C ALA A 27 6.34 -9.82 0.38
N THR A 28 6.22 -10.62 1.43
CA THR A 28 5.32 -11.78 1.45
C THR A 28 3.86 -11.37 1.24
N CYS A 29 3.40 -10.34 1.95
CA CYS A 29 2.03 -9.83 1.78
C CYS A 29 1.76 -9.36 0.35
N TYR A 30 2.72 -8.65 -0.25
CA TYR A 30 2.63 -8.18 -1.63
C TYR A 30 2.60 -9.34 -2.63
N ALA A 31 3.45 -10.35 -2.45
CA ALA A 31 3.43 -11.55 -3.29
C ALA A 31 2.08 -12.29 -3.21
N VAL A 32 1.53 -12.46 -2.01
CA VAL A 32 0.21 -13.08 -1.82
C VAL A 32 -0.89 -12.24 -2.48
N MET A 33 -0.84 -10.91 -2.34
CA MET A 33 -1.75 -9.98 -3.02
C MET A 33 -1.67 -10.12 -4.55
N LEU A 34 -0.46 -10.14 -5.11
CA LEU A 34 -0.25 -10.30 -6.55
C LEU A 34 -0.84 -11.61 -7.06
N TRP A 35 -0.66 -12.70 -6.31
CA TRP A 35 -1.26 -13.98 -6.68
C TRP A 35 -2.80 -13.91 -6.71
N MET A 36 -3.41 -13.27 -5.70
CA MET A 36 -4.86 -13.03 -5.66
C MET A 36 -5.34 -12.16 -6.83
N ALA A 37 -4.60 -11.11 -7.17
CA ALA A 37 -4.90 -10.24 -8.31
C ALA A 37 -4.83 -11.02 -9.63
N LEU A 38 -3.79 -11.82 -9.84
CA LEU A 38 -3.64 -12.66 -11.03
C LEU A 38 -4.73 -13.75 -11.16
N LEU A 39 -5.24 -14.27 -10.04
CA LEU A 39 -6.42 -15.14 -10.05
C LEU A 39 -7.67 -14.38 -10.51
N ALA A 40 -7.81 -13.12 -10.12
CA ALA A 40 -8.92 -12.27 -10.54
C ALA A 40 -8.80 -11.82 -12.01
N GLU A 41 -7.58 -11.52 -12.49
CA GLU A 41 -7.28 -11.18 -13.89
C GLU A 41 -7.78 -12.26 -14.86
N ALA A 42 -7.65 -13.54 -14.48
CA ALA A 42 -8.09 -14.65 -15.32
C ALA A 42 -9.63 -14.75 -15.47
N ARG A 43 -10.42 -14.10 -14.60
CA ARG A 43 -11.89 -14.16 -14.64
C ARG A 43 -12.42 -13.01 -15.49
N PRO A 44 -13.35 -13.26 -16.43
CA PRO A 44 -13.99 -12.18 -17.18
C PRO A 44 -14.75 -11.24 -16.24
N ALA A 45 -14.64 -9.94 -16.45
CA ALA A 45 -15.37 -8.95 -15.67
C ALA A 45 -15.90 -7.80 -16.54
N PRO A 46 -17.14 -7.33 -16.31
CA PRO A 46 -17.71 -6.24 -17.09
C PRO A 46 -17.11 -4.89 -16.67
N ARG A 47 -16.97 -3.98 -17.64
CA ARG A 47 -16.68 -2.57 -17.36
C ARG A 47 -17.90 -1.90 -16.73
N LEU A 48 -17.67 -1.01 -15.78
CA LEU A 48 -18.72 -0.26 -15.10
C LEU A 48 -18.76 1.21 -15.57
N PRO A 49 -19.93 1.86 -15.56
CA PRO A 49 -20.02 3.30 -15.71
C PRO A 49 -19.44 4.00 -14.48
N ASP A 50 -18.78 5.13 -14.69
CA ASP A 50 -18.17 5.91 -13.61
C ASP A 50 -18.44 7.41 -13.81
N LEU A 51 -18.98 8.05 -12.78
CA LEU A 51 -19.44 9.44 -12.85
C LEU A 51 -18.30 10.44 -13.04
N VAL A 52 -17.18 10.25 -12.35
CA VAL A 52 -16.06 11.20 -12.42
C VAL A 52 -15.29 10.97 -13.71
N LEU A 53 -15.00 9.72 -14.05
CA LEU A 53 -14.27 9.39 -15.27
C LEU A 53 -15.06 9.71 -16.55
N ALA A 54 -16.39 9.82 -16.47
CA ALA A 54 -17.20 10.34 -17.57
C ALA A 54 -16.87 11.80 -17.94
N HIS A 55 -16.28 12.56 -17.01
CA HIS A 55 -15.96 13.98 -17.18
C HIS A 55 -14.44 14.24 -17.18
N VAL A 56 -13.63 13.34 -16.63
CA VAL A 56 -12.17 13.47 -16.62
C VAL A 56 -11.58 12.91 -17.92
N PRO A 57 -10.82 13.70 -18.68
CA PRO A 57 -10.21 13.21 -19.92
C PRO A 57 -9.13 12.17 -19.63
N TYR A 58 -9.05 11.16 -20.49
CA TYR A 58 -7.93 10.23 -20.50
C TYR A 58 -6.70 10.89 -21.14
N VAL A 59 -5.56 10.84 -20.45
CA VAL A 59 -4.29 11.42 -20.91
C VAL A 59 -3.23 10.31 -21.05
N PRO A 60 -2.97 9.80 -22.27
CA PRO A 60 -2.09 8.64 -22.50
C PRO A 60 -0.65 8.84 -21.98
N TRP A 61 -0.15 10.07 -22.02
CA TRP A 61 1.18 10.38 -21.50
C TRP A 61 1.24 10.24 -19.98
N VAL A 62 0.18 10.62 -19.27
CA VAL A 62 0.11 10.46 -17.81
C VAL A 62 0.05 8.98 -17.45
N ASP A 63 -0.74 8.19 -18.18
CA ASP A 63 -0.81 6.72 -18.00
C ASP A 63 0.57 6.07 -18.13
N ARG A 64 1.29 6.37 -19.22
CA ARG A 64 2.65 5.85 -19.46
C ARG A 64 3.63 6.15 -18.32
N TRP A 65 3.52 7.31 -17.68
CA TRP A 65 4.46 7.75 -16.64
C TRP A 65 3.92 7.61 -15.22
N ASN A 66 2.70 7.08 -15.04
CA ASN A 66 2.04 7.04 -13.74
C ASN A 66 2.83 6.23 -12.70
N TYR A 67 3.36 5.06 -13.06
CA TYR A 67 4.15 4.23 -12.13
C TYR A 67 5.49 4.88 -11.74
N ALA A 68 6.12 5.59 -12.68
CA ALA A 68 7.34 6.34 -12.41
C ALA A 68 7.07 7.50 -11.46
N LEU A 69 6.00 8.26 -11.70
CA LEU A 69 5.54 9.33 -10.81
C LEU A 69 5.25 8.79 -9.41
N TRP A 70 4.50 7.67 -9.31
CA TRP A 70 4.19 7.04 -8.04
C TRP A 70 5.45 6.62 -7.27
N THR A 71 6.37 5.93 -7.94
CA THR A 71 7.61 5.46 -7.32
C THR A 71 8.48 6.63 -6.87
N LEU A 72 8.59 7.69 -7.68
CA LEU A 72 9.34 8.90 -7.34
C LEU A 72 8.71 9.68 -6.18
N ALA A 73 7.38 9.73 -6.10
CA ALA A 73 6.67 10.43 -5.03
C ALA A 73 6.78 9.68 -3.69
N TYR A 74 6.73 8.36 -3.73
CA TYR A 74 6.60 7.51 -2.54
C TYR A 74 7.95 7.03 -1.98
N LEU A 75 8.85 6.50 -2.83
CA LEU A 75 10.03 5.77 -2.37
C LEU A 75 11.04 6.66 -1.63
N PRO A 76 11.40 7.88 -2.09
CA PRO A 76 12.33 8.73 -1.37
C PRO A 76 11.82 9.11 0.03
N VAL A 77 10.54 9.43 0.15
CA VAL A 77 9.91 9.78 1.43
C VAL A 77 9.93 8.58 2.39
N ALA A 78 9.68 7.36 1.89
CA ALA A 78 9.77 6.15 2.71
C ALA A 78 11.20 5.89 3.23
N LEU A 79 12.23 6.12 2.40
CA LEU A 79 13.62 6.00 2.80
C LEU A 79 14.03 7.08 3.81
N LEU A 80 13.53 8.31 3.65
CA LEU A 80 13.72 9.38 4.62
C LEU A 80 13.02 9.05 5.94
N LEU A 81 11.81 8.48 5.93
CA LEU A 81 11.16 8.00 7.15
C LEU A 81 11.99 6.92 7.86
N LEU A 82 12.60 5.99 7.13
CA LEU A 82 13.52 4.99 7.72
C LEU A 82 14.71 5.66 8.42
N LYS A 83 15.29 6.70 7.79
CA LYS A 83 16.41 7.46 8.35
C LYS A 83 16.00 8.24 9.59
N GLU A 84 14.84 8.90 9.56
CA GLU A 84 14.37 9.78 10.63
C GLU A 84 13.78 9.01 11.82
N ASP A 85 13.07 7.90 11.57
CA ASP A 85 12.41 7.10 12.59
C ASP A 85 12.17 5.67 12.10
N ALA A 86 13.18 4.81 12.27
CA ALA A 86 13.13 3.41 11.87
C ALA A 86 11.99 2.62 12.56
N SER A 87 11.56 3.01 13.76
CA SER A 87 10.45 2.35 14.44
C SER A 87 9.10 2.67 13.77
N ARG A 88 8.86 3.94 13.46
CA ARG A 88 7.70 4.39 12.69
C ARG A 88 7.71 3.83 11.27
N PHE A 89 8.89 3.70 10.64
CA PHE A 89 9.05 2.99 9.38
C PHE A 89 8.66 1.52 9.45
N CYS A 90 9.06 0.79 10.50
CA CYS A 90 8.68 -0.62 10.67
C CYS A 90 7.15 -0.76 10.78
N ARG A 91 6.50 0.08 11.60
CA ARG A 91 5.03 0.08 11.75
C ARG A 91 4.32 0.40 10.44
N TYR A 92 4.77 1.45 9.76
CA TYR A 92 4.34 1.80 8.40
C TYR A 92 4.43 0.59 7.44
N THR A 93 5.57 -0.09 7.45
CA THR A 93 5.86 -1.20 6.54
C THR A 93 4.95 -2.40 6.79
N VAL A 94 4.69 -2.73 8.06
CA VAL A 94 3.75 -3.80 8.44
C VAL A 94 2.31 -3.41 8.08
N ALA A 95 1.87 -2.19 8.40
CA ALA A 95 0.55 -1.69 8.04
C ALA A 95 0.33 -1.71 6.51
N SER A 96 1.35 -1.31 5.73
CA SER A 96 1.33 -1.38 4.28
C SER A 96 1.23 -2.81 3.75
N GLY A 97 1.83 -3.79 4.43
CA GLY A 97 1.70 -5.22 4.10
C GLY A 97 0.27 -5.71 4.30
N VAL A 98 -0.35 -5.40 5.45
CA VAL A 98 -1.76 -5.75 5.71
C VAL A 98 -2.70 -5.09 4.71
N LEU A 99 -2.46 -3.83 4.37
CA LEU A 99 -3.24 -3.11 3.37
C LEU A 99 -3.17 -3.77 1.99
N ALA A 100 -1.99 -4.30 1.59
CA ALA A 100 -1.86 -5.08 0.37
C ALA A 100 -2.68 -6.39 0.42
N LEU A 101 -2.65 -7.13 1.53
CA LEU A 101 -3.48 -8.33 1.67
C LEU A 101 -4.98 -8.03 1.56
N LEU A 102 -5.46 -6.99 2.25
CA LEU A 102 -6.85 -6.56 2.18
C LEU A 102 -7.25 -6.18 0.75
N ARG A 103 -6.39 -5.47 0.02
CA ARG A 103 -6.59 -5.16 -1.40
C ARG A 103 -6.72 -6.43 -2.24
N GLY A 104 -5.81 -7.39 -2.08
CA GLY A 104 -5.89 -8.63 -2.84
C GLY A 104 -7.13 -9.47 -2.52
N LEU A 105 -7.57 -9.48 -1.26
CA LEU A 105 -8.84 -10.10 -0.86
C LEU A 105 -10.04 -9.44 -1.54
N CYS A 106 -10.08 -8.10 -1.58
CA CYS A 106 -11.13 -7.36 -2.27
C CYS A 106 -11.16 -7.66 -3.77
N ILE A 107 -10.01 -7.60 -4.44
CA ILE A 107 -9.86 -7.92 -5.87
C ILE A 107 -10.32 -9.36 -6.15
N LEU A 108 -9.94 -10.31 -5.28
CA LEU A 108 -10.32 -11.71 -5.43
C LEU A 108 -11.82 -11.93 -5.18
N ALA A 109 -12.40 -11.24 -4.21
CA ALA A 109 -13.82 -11.36 -3.86
C ALA A 109 -14.73 -10.75 -4.93
N THR A 110 -14.32 -9.66 -5.58
CA THR A 110 -15.12 -9.01 -6.62
C THR A 110 -14.20 -8.42 -7.69
N GLY A 111 -14.21 -9.03 -8.88
CA GLY A 111 -13.49 -8.53 -10.05
C GLY A 111 -14.29 -7.45 -10.77
N LEU A 112 -13.63 -6.35 -11.12
CA LEU A 112 -14.17 -5.30 -11.97
C LEU A 112 -13.48 -5.37 -13.34
N GLY A 113 -14.19 -5.11 -14.42
CA GLY A 113 -13.59 -5.03 -15.75
C GLY A 113 -12.68 -3.80 -15.87
N PRO A 114 -11.72 -3.81 -16.82
CA PRO A 114 -10.77 -2.73 -16.96
C PRO A 114 -11.48 -1.41 -17.22
N VAL A 115 -10.98 -0.36 -16.57
CA VAL A 115 -11.55 0.98 -16.68
C VAL A 115 -11.41 1.51 -18.11
N ASN A 116 -10.33 1.13 -18.81
CA ASN A 116 -10.12 1.45 -20.22
C ASN A 116 -9.53 0.23 -20.95
N GLY A 117 -9.82 0.11 -22.25
CA GLY A 117 -9.36 -1.01 -23.07
C GLY A 117 -10.20 -2.29 -22.92
N ALA A 118 -9.71 -3.36 -23.55
CA ALA A 118 -10.33 -4.68 -23.52
C ALA A 118 -9.88 -5.50 -22.31
N ASP A 119 -10.69 -6.46 -21.87
CA ASP A 119 -10.33 -7.43 -20.83
C ASP A 119 -9.40 -8.52 -21.42
N VAL A 120 -8.15 -8.13 -21.70
CA VAL A 120 -7.16 -8.95 -22.42
C VAL A 120 -6.65 -10.15 -21.62
N ASN A 121 -6.81 -10.12 -20.30
CA ASN A 121 -6.32 -11.15 -19.40
C ASN A 121 -7.39 -12.19 -19.03
N ALA A 122 -8.65 -12.00 -19.47
CA ALA A 122 -9.70 -12.98 -19.28
C ALA A 122 -9.32 -14.33 -19.93
N GLY A 123 -9.44 -15.41 -19.16
CA GLY A 123 -9.04 -16.74 -19.61
C GLY A 123 -7.54 -17.04 -19.50
N MET A 124 -6.74 -16.19 -18.84
CA MET A 124 -5.30 -16.44 -18.61
C MET A 124 -5.06 -17.83 -17.99
N ASP A 125 -4.27 -18.65 -18.69
CA ASP A 125 -3.90 -20.00 -18.27
C ASP A 125 -2.93 -20.01 -17.08
N ALA A 126 -2.74 -21.19 -16.47
CA ALA A 126 -1.89 -21.33 -15.28
C ALA A 126 -0.41 -21.02 -15.57
N ALA A 127 0.09 -21.37 -16.76
CA ALA A 127 1.49 -21.16 -17.12
C ALA A 127 1.81 -19.68 -17.32
N SER A 128 0.94 -18.93 -18.01
CA SER A 128 1.07 -17.48 -18.19
C SER A 128 0.94 -16.75 -16.87
N ARG A 129 0.02 -17.19 -16.02
CA ARG A 129 -0.13 -16.63 -14.66
C ARG A 129 1.12 -16.81 -13.82
N MET A 130 1.74 -17.98 -13.87
CA MET A 130 2.98 -18.25 -13.14
C MET A 130 4.13 -17.36 -13.64
N ARG A 131 4.26 -17.18 -14.96
CA ARG A 131 5.26 -16.26 -15.55
C ARG A 131 5.00 -14.82 -15.11
N ALA A 132 3.76 -14.36 -15.20
CA ALA A 132 3.37 -13.02 -14.77
C ALA A 132 3.69 -12.79 -13.28
N PHE A 133 3.42 -13.79 -12.42
CA PHE A 133 3.75 -13.72 -11.00
C PHE A 133 5.24 -13.48 -10.76
N PHE A 134 6.12 -14.29 -11.36
CA PHE A 134 7.57 -14.13 -11.17
C PHE A 134 8.10 -12.79 -11.71
N GLN A 135 7.55 -12.29 -12.82
CA GLN A 135 7.91 -10.98 -13.36
C GLN A 135 7.41 -9.83 -12.47
N LEU A 136 6.22 -9.94 -11.88
CA LEU A 136 5.66 -8.90 -11.00
C LEU A 136 6.29 -8.87 -9.60
N VAL A 137 6.88 -9.97 -9.14
CA VAL A 137 7.63 -10.02 -7.87
C VAL A 137 9.08 -9.53 -8.06
N SER A 138 9.62 -9.59 -9.28
CA SER A 138 10.96 -9.14 -9.62
C SER A 138 11.08 -7.61 -9.61
N PRO A 139 11.89 -7.01 -8.71
CA PRO A 139 12.08 -5.55 -8.69
C PRO A 139 12.67 -5.00 -9.99
N VAL A 140 13.48 -5.79 -10.69
CA VAL A 140 14.13 -5.39 -11.94
C VAL A 140 13.10 -5.28 -13.06
N ASP A 141 12.21 -6.27 -13.18
CA ASP A 141 11.21 -6.31 -14.26
C ASP A 141 10.06 -5.32 -14.03
N VAL A 142 9.75 -5.02 -12.77
CA VAL A 142 8.73 -4.01 -12.41
C VAL A 142 9.23 -2.59 -12.67
N LEU A 143 10.53 -2.32 -12.48
CA LEU A 143 11.11 -0.99 -12.67
C LEU A 143 11.63 -0.76 -14.10
N GLY A 144 12.06 -1.82 -14.79
CA GLY A 144 12.68 -1.74 -16.12
C GLY A 144 11.74 -2.02 -17.30
N ALA A 145 10.64 -2.73 -17.09
CA ALA A 145 9.65 -3.04 -18.12
C ALA A 145 8.26 -2.58 -17.68
N ASN A 146 7.38 -2.25 -18.63
CA ASN A 146 5.97 -1.88 -18.37
C ASN A 146 5.12 -3.09 -17.89
N THR A 147 5.74 -4.03 -17.17
CA THR A 147 5.20 -5.30 -16.70
C THR A 147 3.89 -5.15 -15.93
N PRO A 148 3.72 -4.17 -15.02
CA PRO A 148 2.44 -3.97 -14.32
C PRO A 148 1.30 -3.63 -15.28
N HIS A 149 1.51 -2.71 -16.23
CA HIS A 149 0.48 -2.34 -17.22
C HIS A 149 0.07 -3.51 -18.13
N THR A 150 0.97 -4.48 -18.34
CA THR A 150 0.70 -5.64 -19.19
C THR A 150 -0.13 -6.70 -18.47
N TYR A 151 0.16 -6.97 -17.19
CA TYR A 151 -0.41 -8.12 -16.47
C TYR A 151 -1.48 -7.75 -15.45
N LEU A 152 -1.59 -6.49 -15.05
CA LEU A 152 -2.56 -5.99 -14.08
C LEU A 152 -3.42 -4.92 -14.74
N THR A 153 -4.53 -5.37 -15.33
CA THR A 153 -5.51 -4.49 -16.02
C THR A 153 -6.80 -4.30 -15.22
N LYS A 154 -6.99 -5.14 -14.20
CA LYS A 154 -8.17 -5.28 -13.35
C LYS A 154 -7.81 -5.39 -11.88
N ASP A 155 -6.63 -4.92 -11.46
CA ASP A 155 -6.26 -4.79 -10.05
C ASP A 155 -6.96 -3.57 -9.42
N LEU A 156 -8.29 -3.54 -9.42
CA LEU A 156 -9.03 -2.30 -9.27
C LEU A 156 -9.31 -1.95 -7.81
N PHE A 157 -10.26 -2.62 -7.17
CA PHE A 157 -10.74 -2.19 -5.86
C PHE A 157 -9.88 -2.69 -4.69
N PHE A 158 -9.30 -1.83 -3.84
CA PHE A 158 -9.26 -0.35 -3.84
C PHE A 158 -7.87 0.16 -4.27
N SER A 159 -7.77 1.38 -4.79
CA SER A 159 -6.55 1.91 -5.44
C SER A 159 -5.27 1.76 -4.60
N GLY A 160 -4.31 0.98 -5.10
CA GLY A 160 -3.01 0.77 -4.43
C GLY A 160 -2.14 2.03 -4.42
N HIS A 161 -2.17 2.82 -5.49
CA HIS A 161 -1.48 4.10 -5.63
C HIS A 161 -1.93 5.10 -4.54
N THR A 162 -3.24 5.27 -4.41
CA THR A 162 -3.86 6.15 -3.42
C THR A 162 -3.57 5.65 -2.01
N ALA A 163 -3.79 4.36 -1.76
CA ALA A 163 -3.64 3.75 -0.45
C ALA A 163 -2.20 3.85 0.09
N THR A 164 -1.20 3.53 -0.73
CA THR A 164 0.21 3.55 -0.31
C THR A 164 0.73 4.96 -0.04
N THR A 165 0.41 5.92 -0.91
CA THR A 165 0.82 7.32 -0.73
C THR A 165 0.09 7.99 0.43
N PHE A 166 -1.20 7.71 0.61
CA PHE A 166 -1.98 8.22 1.74
C PHE A 166 -1.50 7.62 3.07
N LEU A 167 -1.25 6.31 3.13
CA LEU A 167 -0.69 5.68 4.33
C LEU A 167 0.64 6.31 4.70
N LEU A 168 1.55 6.48 3.74
CA LEU A 168 2.85 7.11 4.01
C LEU A 168 2.68 8.56 4.49
N LEU A 169 1.76 9.33 3.90
CA LEU A 169 1.43 10.69 4.35
C LEU A 169 1.02 10.72 5.82
N LEU A 170 0.13 9.82 6.26
CA LEU A 170 -0.22 9.67 7.67
C LEU A 170 1.00 9.31 8.53
N TYR A 171 1.89 8.47 7.99
CA TYR A 171 3.08 8.05 8.68
C TYR A 171 4.21 9.11 8.76
N VAL A 172 4.20 10.11 7.88
CA VAL A 172 5.17 11.22 7.92
C VAL A 172 4.58 12.53 8.42
N TRP A 173 3.31 12.55 8.82
CA TRP A 173 2.58 13.79 9.15
C TRP A 173 3.27 14.67 10.20
N ARG A 174 3.94 14.06 11.20
CA ARG A 174 4.67 14.81 12.23
C ARG A 174 5.91 15.56 11.72
N PHE A 175 6.47 15.14 10.59
CA PHE A 175 7.68 15.72 10.01
C PHE A 175 7.28 16.77 8.98
N GLN A 176 7.28 18.04 9.36
CA GLN A 176 6.71 19.12 8.53
C GLN A 176 7.25 19.15 7.08
N GLY A 177 8.56 18.94 6.90
CA GLY A 177 9.19 18.85 5.57
C GLY A 177 8.70 17.66 4.76
N LEU A 178 8.77 16.44 5.32
CA LEU A 178 8.29 15.22 4.64
C LEU A 178 6.79 15.25 4.39
N ARG A 179 6.01 15.84 5.31
CA ARG A 179 4.56 16.03 5.17
C ARG A 179 4.24 16.86 3.94
N ALA A 180 4.89 18.01 3.75
CA ALA A 180 4.62 18.88 2.61
C ALA A 180 4.94 18.18 1.28
N VAL A 181 6.11 17.54 1.20
CA VAL A 181 6.54 16.77 0.01
C VAL A 181 5.58 15.62 -0.27
N MET A 182 5.23 14.82 0.74
CA MET A 182 4.35 13.68 0.58
C MET A 182 2.91 14.08 0.27
N LEU A 183 2.41 15.19 0.82
CA LEU A 183 1.09 15.72 0.49
C LEU A 183 1.02 16.12 -0.98
N MET A 184 2.01 16.87 -1.46
CA MET A 184 2.11 17.25 -2.87
C MET A 184 2.20 16.00 -3.76
N GLY A 185 3.09 15.06 -3.43
CA GLY A 185 3.24 13.80 -4.17
C GLY A 185 1.95 12.97 -4.18
N HIS A 186 1.23 12.92 -3.05
CA HIS A 186 -0.05 12.21 -2.96
C HIS A 186 -1.12 12.84 -3.87
N VAL A 187 -1.26 14.17 -3.85
CA VAL A 187 -2.20 14.87 -4.74
C VAL A 187 -1.86 14.62 -6.21
N LEU A 188 -0.58 14.68 -6.57
CA LEU A 188 -0.13 14.41 -7.94
C LEU A 188 -0.42 12.97 -8.37
N VAL A 189 -0.18 11.99 -7.50
CA VAL A 189 -0.47 10.56 -7.78
C VAL A 189 -1.97 10.31 -7.91
N VAL A 190 -2.80 10.91 -7.07
CA VAL A 190 -4.26 10.74 -7.17
C VAL A 190 -4.80 11.38 -8.44
N ALA A 191 -4.31 12.58 -8.78
CA ALA A 191 -4.64 13.22 -10.05
C ALA A 191 -4.19 12.37 -11.25
N SER A 192 -2.99 11.79 -11.20
CA SER A 192 -2.49 10.93 -12.27
C SER A 192 -3.32 9.65 -12.42
N VAL A 193 -3.78 9.05 -11.32
CA VAL A 193 -4.67 7.88 -11.35
C VAL A 193 -5.96 8.18 -12.12
N PHE A 194 -6.59 9.33 -11.86
CA PHE A 194 -7.80 9.75 -12.58
C PHE A 194 -7.52 10.08 -14.05
N LEU A 195 -6.46 10.82 -14.36
CA LEU A 195 -6.09 11.18 -15.73
C LEU A 195 -5.65 9.95 -16.57
N SER A 196 -5.11 8.93 -15.91
CA SER A 196 -4.70 7.67 -16.54
C SER A 196 -5.84 6.66 -16.64
N HIS A 197 -7.02 6.95 -16.08
CA HIS A 197 -8.15 6.02 -16.03
C HIS A 197 -7.71 4.63 -15.48
N LEU A 198 -6.82 4.60 -14.48
CA LEU A 198 -6.30 3.34 -13.93
C LEU A 198 -7.25 2.69 -12.93
N HIS A 199 -8.09 3.49 -12.29
CA HIS A 199 -8.97 3.08 -11.22
C HIS A 199 -10.32 3.75 -11.36
N TYR A 200 -11.37 3.04 -10.98
CA TYR A 200 -12.69 3.63 -10.79
C TYR A 200 -12.66 4.60 -9.60
N THR A 201 -13.58 5.56 -9.59
CA THR A 201 -13.74 6.52 -8.49
C THR A 201 -13.95 5.82 -7.16
N ILE A 202 -14.72 4.73 -7.16
CA ILE A 202 -14.97 3.93 -5.96
C ILE A 202 -13.68 3.31 -5.41
N ASP A 203 -12.70 3.00 -6.25
CA ASP A 203 -11.41 2.45 -5.82
C ASP A 203 -10.62 3.49 -5.02
N VAL A 204 -10.67 4.76 -5.43
CA VAL A 204 -10.00 5.88 -4.75
C VAL A 204 -10.69 6.21 -3.43
N ILE A 205 -12.03 6.27 -3.41
CA ILE A 205 -12.81 6.49 -2.18
C ILE A 205 -12.57 5.35 -1.18
N GLY A 206 -12.66 4.10 -1.65
CA GLY A 206 -12.39 2.91 -0.85
C GLY A 206 -10.98 2.90 -0.30
N ALA A 207 -10.00 3.38 -1.07
CA ALA A 207 -8.61 3.46 -0.63
C ALA A 207 -8.45 4.37 0.57
N TYR A 208 -9.05 5.56 0.58
CA TYR A 208 -9.00 6.47 1.73
C TYR A 208 -9.63 5.85 2.98
N ALA A 209 -10.84 5.29 2.83
CA ALA A 209 -11.58 4.70 3.95
C ALA A 209 -10.81 3.52 4.58
N ILE A 210 -10.44 2.52 3.78
CA ILE A 210 -9.78 1.30 4.26
C ILE A 210 -8.40 1.63 4.82
N THR A 211 -7.63 2.50 4.15
CA THR A 211 -6.29 2.90 4.63
C THR A 211 -6.38 3.59 5.99
N PHE A 212 -7.33 4.52 6.16
CA PHE A 212 -7.50 5.22 7.43
C PHE A 212 -7.97 4.27 8.55
N THR A 213 -8.85 3.32 8.23
CA THR A 213 -9.25 2.26 9.18
C THR A 213 -8.07 1.40 9.61
N VAL A 214 -7.27 0.91 8.67
CA VAL A 214 -6.07 0.11 8.98
C VAL A 214 -5.09 0.91 9.82
N PHE A 215 -4.80 2.15 9.44
CA PHE A 215 -3.95 3.05 10.22
C PHE A 215 -4.45 3.23 11.66
N SER A 216 -5.74 3.50 11.83
CA SER A 216 -6.35 3.70 13.15
C SER A 216 -6.29 2.46 14.03
N LEU A 217 -6.52 1.26 13.44
CA LEU A 217 -6.42 -0.01 14.16
C LEU A 217 -4.99 -0.34 14.58
N PHE A 218 -4.01 -0.06 13.70
CA PHE A 218 -2.60 -0.35 13.97
C PHE A 218 -2.01 0.55 15.06
N GLU A 219 -2.44 1.80 15.08
CA GLU A 219 -1.82 2.81 15.93
C GLU A 219 -2.61 3.10 17.22
N GLY A 220 -3.90 2.73 17.28
CA GLY A 220 -4.77 2.86 18.46
C GLY A 220 -5.18 4.29 18.82
N ASN A 221 -4.28 5.27 18.68
CA ASN A 221 -4.55 6.69 18.89
C ASN A 221 -3.99 7.53 17.73
N PRO A 222 -4.73 7.64 16.61
CA PRO A 222 -4.27 8.39 15.44
C PRO A 222 -4.07 9.89 15.74
N ARG A 223 -4.84 10.47 16.68
CA ARG A 223 -4.71 11.89 17.05
C ARG A 223 -3.35 12.19 17.67
N ALA A 224 -2.92 11.36 18.62
CA ALA A 224 -1.62 11.51 19.29
C ALA A 224 -0.46 11.46 18.27
N LEU A 225 -0.51 10.50 17.33
CA LEU A 225 0.52 10.37 16.29
C LEU A 225 0.58 11.53 15.30
N LEU A 226 -0.58 12.09 14.96
CA LEU A 226 -0.68 13.27 14.08
C LEU A 226 -0.25 14.54 14.82
N ALA A 227 -0.46 14.61 16.14
CA ALA A 227 0.04 15.68 17.00
C ALA A 227 1.55 15.56 17.29
N GLY A 228 2.17 14.42 16.96
CA GLY A 228 3.60 14.19 17.19
C GLY A 228 3.94 13.71 18.61
N GLU A 229 2.94 13.26 19.37
CA GLU A 229 3.17 12.70 20.70
C GLU A 229 3.92 11.35 20.61
N PRO A 230 4.77 11.02 21.60
CA PRO A 230 5.43 9.74 21.66
C PRO A 230 4.39 8.61 21.73
N VAL A 231 4.48 7.63 20.85
CA VAL A 231 3.68 6.41 21.00
C VAL A 231 4.24 5.63 22.17
N PRO A 232 3.40 5.19 23.13
CA PRO A 232 3.87 4.34 24.21
C PRO A 232 4.50 3.09 23.59
N ASP A 233 5.79 2.87 23.83
CA ASP A 233 6.40 1.57 23.55
C ASP A 233 5.52 0.52 24.22
N GLY A 234 5.14 -0.52 23.47
CA GLY A 234 4.12 -1.52 23.82
C GLY A 234 4.41 -2.39 25.04
N GLY A 235 4.84 -1.80 26.15
CA GLY A 235 4.64 -2.33 27.47
C GLY A 235 3.16 -2.29 27.78
N VAL A 236 2.54 -3.47 27.74
CA VAL A 236 1.24 -3.79 28.34
C VAL A 236 0.88 -2.75 29.39
N SER A 237 -0.11 -1.91 29.06
CA SER A 237 -0.73 -1.00 30.01
C SER A 237 -1.24 -1.85 31.17
N ARG A 238 -0.49 -1.90 32.27
CA ARG A 238 -1.02 -2.38 33.55
C ARG A 238 -2.18 -1.46 33.87
N ALA A 239 -3.39 -1.98 33.69
CA ALA A 239 -4.61 -1.36 34.16
C ALA A 239 -4.36 -0.86 35.59
N ARG A 240 -4.44 0.46 35.78
CA ARG A 240 -4.66 1.03 37.10
C ARG A 240 -6.09 0.63 37.47
N ALA A 241 -6.22 -0.48 38.20
CA ALA A 241 -7.38 -0.70 39.04
C ALA A 241 -7.26 0.28 40.21
N SER A 242 -8.10 1.31 40.19
CA SER A 242 -8.53 2.05 41.37
C SER A 242 -9.59 1.26 42.11
#